data_AF-A0A7X7QH31-F1
#
_entry.id   AF-A0A7X7QH31-F1
#
_cell.length_a   1.000
_cell.length_b   1.000
_cell.length_c   1.000
_cell.angle_alpha   90.00
_cell.angle_beta   90.00
_cell.angle_gamma   90.00
#
_symmetry.space_group_name_H-M   'P 1'
#
loop_
_entity.id
_entity.type
_entity.pdbx_description
1 polymer ?
#
loop_
_entity_poly.entity_id
_entity_poly.type
_entity_poly.pdbx_seq_one_letter_code
_entity_poly.pdbx_strand_id
1 'polypeptide(L)'
;NRPIYRAIRERKALKIVELGIGDGGRALRMFDVARLVSPGQDPKYVGFDRFEDQPDAAAPPLTLKQAHRLMLSAGVKARLVPGEPSESLVRVANTLGQVDLLILPAELASPAAARFWYFVPRLLHDRSAVLIEGDGADGGRTYQELSRAKIENLAASGALRRAA
;
A
#
# COMPACT_ATOMS: atom_id res chain seq x y z
N ASN A 1 5.68 -9.94 7.48
CA ASN A 1 5.93 -9.84 6.02
C ASN A 1 5.54 -11.06 5.17
N ARG A 2 5.62 -12.33 5.64
CA ARG A 2 5.27 -13.52 4.82
C ARG A 2 3.94 -13.44 4.03
N PRO A 3 2.84 -12.87 4.57
CA PRO A 3 1.57 -12.74 3.84
C PRO A 3 1.67 -11.89 2.56
N ILE A 4 2.49 -10.82 2.58
CA ILE A 4 2.71 -9.94 1.41
C ILE A 4 3.34 -10.75 0.27
N TYR A 5 4.45 -11.43 0.54
CA TYR A 5 5.17 -12.19 -0.48
C TYR A 5 4.33 -13.36 -1.01
N ARG A 6 3.54 -14.01 -0.15
CA ARG A 6 2.57 -15.02 -0.57
C ARG A 6 1.53 -14.44 -1.53
N ALA A 7 0.93 -13.28 -1.21
CA ALA A 7 -0.04 -12.63 -2.08
C ALA A 7 0.55 -12.29 -3.45
N ILE A 8 1.79 -11.78 -3.50
CA ILE A 8 2.51 -11.53 -4.76
C ILE A 8 2.66 -12.81 -5.57
N ARG A 9 3.09 -13.91 -4.94
CA ARG A 9 3.29 -15.20 -5.64
C ARG A 9 2.00 -15.79 -6.19
N GLU A 10 0.95 -15.84 -5.36
CA GLU A 10 -0.33 -16.47 -5.72
C GLU A 10 -1.05 -15.71 -6.83
N ARG A 11 -0.99 -14.37 -6.80
CA ARG A 11 -1.71 -13.51 -7.75
C ARG A 11 -0.84 -13.07 -8.93
N LYS A 12 0.47 -13.37 -8.90
CA LYS A 12 1.48 -12.81 -9.79
C LYS A 12 1.39 -11.28 -9.83
N ALA A 13 1.27 -10.66 -8.66
CA ALA A 13 0.99 -9.24 -8.53
C ALA A 13 2.12 -8.39 -9.12
N LEU A 14 1.78 -7.45 -9.99
CA LEU A 14 2.74 -6.57 -10.66
C LEU A 14 2.49 -5.11 -10.34
N LYS A 15 1.24 -4.72 -10.10
CA LYS A 15 0.89 -3.36 -9.72
C LYS A 15 0.59 -3.30 -8.22
N ILE A 16 1.60 -2.86 -7.48
CA ILE A 16 1.62 -2.84 -6.03
C ILE A 16 1.48 -1.39 -5.54
N VAL A 17 0.56 -1.17 -4.62
CA VAL A 17 0.38 0.10 -3.92
C VAL A 17 0.63 -0.11 -2.44
N GLU A 18 1.43 0.78 -1.85
CA GLU A 18 1.85 0.70 -0.45
C GLU A 18 1.69 2.05 0.23
N LEU A 19 1.03 2.05 1.40
CA LEU A 19 0.90 3.21 2.27
C LEU A 19 1.80 3.02 3.49
N GLY A 20 2.71 3.96 3.72
CA GLY A 20 3.75 3.87 4.74
C GLY A 20 4.91 2.97 4.30
N ILE A 21 5.77 3.49 3.42
CA ILE A 21 6.94 2.80 2.85
C ILE A 21 8.00 2.52 3.92
N GLY A 22 8.13 3.42 4.90
CA GLY A 22 9.16 3.33 5.94
C GLY A 22 10.57 3.42 5.34
N ASP A 23 11.42 2.44 5.62
CA ASP A 23 12.82 2.41 5.13
C ASP A 23 12.96 1.99 3.65
N GLY A 24 11.86 1.56 3.01
CA GLY A 24 11.85 1.07 1.62
C GLY A 24 12.38 -0.35 1.42
N GLY A 25 12.93 -1.00 2.45
CA GLY A 25 13.45 -2.36 2.36
C GLY A 25 12.36 -3.39 2.07
N ARG A 26 11.12 -3.15 2.53
CA ARG A 26 9.96 -3.99 2.19
C ARG A 26 9.63 -3.92 0.70
N ALA A 27 9.59 -2.71 0.13
CA ALA A 27 9.33 -2.49 -1.28
C ALA A 27 10.36 -3.21 -2.18
N LEU A 28 11.64 -3.10 -1.85
CA LEU A 28 12.70 -3.83 -2.58
C LEU A 28 12.46 -5.34 -2.63
N ARG A 29 12.20 -5.95 -1.47
CA ARG A 29 11.91 -7.39 -1.39
C ARG A 29 10.65 -7.76 -2.18
N MET A 30 9.64 -6.89 -2.25
CA MET A 30 8.46 -7.14 -3.08
C MET A 30 8.81 -7.19 -4.57
N PHE A 31 9.72 -6.33 -5.03
CA PHE A 31 10.14 -6.32 -6.43
C PHE A 31 10.88 -7.59 -6.81
N ASP A 32 11.78 -8.07 -5.94
CA ASP A 32 12.49 -9.33 -6.15
C ASP A 32 11.51 -10.50 -6.29
N VAL A 33 10.51 -10.58 -5.40
CA VAL A 33 9.51 -11.64 -5.44
C VAL A 33 8.62 -11.53 -6.68
N ALA A 34 8.20 -10.31 -7.06
CA ALA A 34 7.36 -10.09 -8.24
C ALA A 34 8.08 -10.52 -9.54
N ARG A 35 9.37 -10.16 -9.67
CA ARG A 35 10.21 -10.56 -10.82
C ARG A 35 10.46 -12.06 -10.87
N LEU A 36 10.59 -12.69 -9.72
CA LEU A 36 10.77 -14.15 -9.65
C LEU A 36 9.54 -14.91 -10.17
N VAL A 37 8.32 -14.44 -9.88
CA VAL A 37 7.09 -15.13 -10.30
C VAL A 37 6.54 -14.70 -11.66
N SER A 38 6.99 -13.55 -12.15
CA SER A 38 6.64 -13.01 -13.46
C SER A 38 7.89 -12.57 -14.23
N PRO A 39 8.75 -13.51 -14.69
CA PRO A 39 9.96 -13.16 -15.43
C PRO A 39 9.65 -12.32 -16.68
N GLY A 40 10.46 -11.30 -16.93
CA GLY A 40 10.30 -10.39 -18.07
C GLY A 40 9.23 -9.31 -17.91
N GLN A 41 8.59 -9.21 -16.74
CA GLN A 41 7.63 -8.15 -16.43
C GLN A 41 8.12 -7.30 -15.27
N ASP A 42 8.20 -5.99 -15.48
CA ASP A 42 8.60 -5.06 -14.42
C ASP A 42 7.41 -4.68 -13.53
N PRO A 43 7.56 -4.80 -12.20
CA PRO A 43 6.52 -4.36 -11.28
C PRO A 43 6.35 -2.84 -11.36
N LYS A 44 5.09 -2.39 -11.33
CA LYS A 44 4.70 -1.00 -11.15
C LYS A 44 4.44 -0.78 -9.67
N TYR A 45 5.10 0.22 -9.09
CA TYR A 45 4.98 0.51 -7.67
C TYR A 45 4.48 1.93 -7.45
N VAL A 46 3.51 2.08 -6.55
CA VAL A 46 3.11 3.39 -6.04
C VAL A 46 3.22 3.40 -4.52
N GLY A 47 4.13 4.22 -4.01
CA GLY A 47 4.38 4.36 -2.58
C GLY A 47 3.87 5.69 -2.06
N PHE A 48 3.13 5.67 -0.98
CA PHE A 48 2.66 6.85 -0.27
C PHE A 48 3.35 6.95 1.09
N ASP A 49 3.99 8.07 1.38
CA ASP A 49 4.66 8.30 2.65
C ASP A 49 4.73 9.80 2.96
N ARG A 50 4.93 10.13 4.23
CA ARG A 50 5.23 11.50 4.65
C ARG A 50 6.70 11.86 4.36
N PHE A 51 7.59 10.88 4.23
CA PHE A 51 9.03 11.09 3.99
C PHE A 51 9.62 12.09 5.01
N GLU A 52 10.26 13.18 4.56
CA GLU A 52 10.79 14.24 5.41
C GLU A 52 9.74 14.96 6.29
N ASP A 53 8.44 14.89 5.96
CA ASP A 53 7.36 15.54 6.70
C ASP A 53 6.87 14.68 7.90
N GLN A 54 7.76 13.95 8.55
CA GLN A 54 7.45 13.11 9.71
C GLN A 54 7.94 13.79 11.01
N PRO A 55 7.11 14.63 11.67
CA PRO A 55 7.54 15.51 12.76
C PRO A 55 8.02 14.79 14.02
N ASP A 56 7.56 13.56 14.26
CA ASP A 56 7.83 12.79 15.49
C ASP A 56 8.66 11.51 15.23
N ALA A 57 9.47 11.50 14.17
CA ALA A 57 10.27 10.31 13.85
C ALA A 57 11.45 10.16 14.83
N ALA A 58 11.52 9.01 15.53
CA ALA A 58 12.62 8.67 16.44
C ALA A 58 13.99 8.53 15.73
N ALA A 59 13.98 8.33 14.41
CA ALA A 59 15.15 8.29 13.54
C ALA A 59 14.88 9.14 12.28
N PRO A 60 15.93 9.63 11.58
CA PRO A 60 15.76 10.38 10.35
C PRO A 60 14.91 9.58 9.36
N PRO A 61 13.75 10.10 8.91
CA PRO A 61 12.90 9.37 8.00
C PRO A 61 13.58 9.21 6.65
N LEU A 62 13.14 8.21 5.87
CA LEU A 62 13.54 8.08 4.49
C LEU A 62 13.05 9.32 3.72
N THR A 63 13.96 10.12 3.20
CA THR A 63 13.59 11.27 2.37
C THR A 63 13.03 10.82 1.02
N LEU A 64 12.21 11.65 0.39
CA LEU A 64 11.68 11.38 -0.96
C LEU A 64 12.80 11.13 -1.97
N LYS A 65 13.91 11.88 -1.85
CA LYS A 65 15.10 11.72 -2.70
C LYS A 65 15.79 10.38 -2.47
N GLN A 66 15.95 9.95 -1.21
CA GLN A 66 16.55 8.64 -0.90
C GLN A 66 15.65 7.51 -1.39
N ALA A 67 14.34 7.61 -1.19
CA ALA A 67 13.37 6.65 -1.69
C ALA A 67 13.45 6.54 -3.22
N HIS A 68 13.46 7.65 -3.96
CA HIS A 68 13.63 7.62 -5.41
C HIS A 68 14.92 6.95 -5.85
N ARG A 69 16.05 7.26 -5.21
CA ARG A 69 17.35 6.62 -5.50
C ARG A 69 17.32 5.12 -5.22
N LEU A 70 16.68 4.71 -4.13
CA LEU A 70 16.52 3.31 -3.74
C LEU A 70 15.74 2.55 -4.82
N MET A 71 14.57 3.05 -5.21
CA MET A 71 13.73 2.42 -6.25
C MET A 71 14.44 2.37 -7.62
N LEU A 72 15.18 3.43 -7.97
CA LEU A 72 15.95 3.50 -9.21
C LEU A 72 17.09 2.47 -9.23
N SER A 73 17.83 2.32 -8.11
CA SER A 73 18.90 1.32 -8.00
C SER A 73 18.39 -0.12 -8.11
N ALA A 74 17.13 -0.35 -7.74
CA ALA A 74 16.45 -1.63 -7.93
C ALA A 74 15.88 -1.81 -9.36
N GLY A 75 16.03 -0.82 -10.24
CA GLY A 75 15.51 -0.85 -11.60
C GLY A 75 13.98 -0.87 -11.66
N VAL A 76 13.28 -0.28 -10.69
CA VAL A 76 11.81 -0.28 -10.65
C VAL A 76 11.25 1.09 -10.93
N LYS A 77 10.22 1.14 -11.79
CA LYS A 77 9.47 2.36 -12.08
C LYS A 77 8.47 2.63 -10.95
N ALA A 78 8.95 3.31 -9.92
CA ALA A 78 8.16 3.73 -8.77
C ALA A 78 7.58 5.15 -8.96
N ARG A 79 6.30 5.31 -8.62
CA ARG A 79 5.67 6.61 -8.36
C ARG A 79 5.63 6.82 -6.85
N LEU A 80 6.36 7.80 -6.34
CA LEU A 80 6.34 8.16 -4.93
C LEU A 80 5.45 9.39 -4.74
N VAL A 81 4.56 9.34 -3.76
CA VAL A 81 3.58 10.39 -3.49
C VAL A 81 3.78 10.89 -2.05
N PRO A 82 4.34 12.09 -1.87
CA PRO A 82 4.54 12.66 -0.53
C PRO A 82 3.21 13.13 0.10
N GLY A 83 3.20 13.15 1.44
CA GLY A 83 2.12 13.67 2.27
C GLY A 83 1.35 12.58 3.00
N GLU A 84 0.28 12.97 3.70
CA GLU A 84 -0.53 12.05 4.51
C GLU A 84 -1.10 10.89 3.65
N PRO A 85 -0.72 9.62 3.88
CA PRO A 85 -0.99 8.53 2.94
C PRO A 85 -2.47 8.35 2.59
N SER A 86 -3.35 8.45 3.59
CA SER A 86 -4.80 8.30 3.41
C SER A 86 -5.39 9.39 2.51
N GLU A 87 -4.99 10.65 2.72
CA GLU A 87 -5.43 11.79 1.92
C GLU A 87 -4.79 11.81 0.53
N SER A 88 -3.49 11.51 0.46
CA SER A 88 -2.73 11.45 -0.77
C SER A 88 -3.30 10.40 -1.73
N LEU A 89 -3.71 9.23 -1.23
CA LEU A 89 -4.38 8.24 -2.05
C LEU A 89 -5.70 8.78 -2.61
N VAL A 90 -6.52 9.45 -1.79
CA VAL A 90 -7.79 10.04 -2.27
C VAL A 90 -7.58 11.01 -3.43
N ARG A 91 -6.51 11.83 -3.39
CA ARG A 91 -6.20 12.78 -4.47
C ARG A 91 -5.82 12.09 -5.78
N VAL A 92 -5.14 10.94 -5.73
CA VAL A 92 -4.61 10.28 -6.92
C VAL A 92 -5.36 9.01 -7.33
N ALA A 93 -6.35 8.56 -6.54
CA ALA A 93 -7.07 7.31 -6.75
C ALA A 93 -7.62 7.16 -8.18
N ASN A 94 -8.17 8.25 -8.74
CA ASN A 94 -8.71 8.26 -10.10
C ASN A 94 -7.65 8.03 -11.19
N THR A 95 -6.37 8.26 -10.88
CA THR A 95 -5.24 8.03 -11.80
C THR A 95 -4.52 6.70 -11.55
N LEU A 96 -4.78 6.05 -10.41
CA LEU A 96 -4.15 4.78 -10.09
C LEU A 96 -4.71 3.66 -10.96
N GLY A 97 -6.01 3.67 -11.27
CA GLY A 97 -6.67 2.55 -11.93
C GLY A 97 -6.66 1.29 -11.05
N GLN A 98 -6.90 0.12 -11.67
CA GLN A 98 -6.92 -1.16 -10.95
C GLN A 98 -5.53 -1.58 -10.46
N VAL A 99 -5.44 -2.21 -9.28
CA VAL A 99 -4.19 -2.63 -8.62
C VAL A 99 -4.25 -4.11 -8.23
N ASP A 100 -3.14 -4.84 -8.30
CA ASP A 100 -3.11 -6.26 -7.92
C ASP A 100 -2.98 -6.44 -6.40
N LEU A 101 -2.25 -5.53 -5.74
CA LEU A 101 -1.97 -5.61 -4.32
C LEU A 101 -1.95 -4.21 -3.69
N LEU A 102 -2.74 -4.04 -2.63
CA LEU A 102 -2.77 -2.84 -1.80
C LEU A 102 -2.34 -3.18 -0.38
N ILE A 103 -1.33 -2.48 0.14
CA ILE A 103 -0.76 -2.69 1.49
C ILE A 103 -1.02 -1.44 2.32
N LEU A 104 -1.68 -1.64 3.46
CA LEU A 104 -2.20 -0.58 4.32
C LEU A 104 -1.63 -0.67 5.73
N PRO A 105 -1.37 0.46 6.39
CA PRO A 105 -1.00 0.47 7.79
C PRO A 105 -2.24 0.25 8.68
N ALA A 106 -2.02 -0.09 9.95
CA ALA A 106 -3.07 -0.58 10.85
C ALA A 106 -4.13 0.49 11.17
N GLU A 107 -3.75 1.78 11.15
CA GLU A 107 -4.63 2.90 11.48
C GLU A 107 -5.77 3.05 10.48
N LEU A 108 -5.60 2.52 9.26
CA LEU A 108 -6.65 2.51 8.24
C LEU A 108 -7.69 1.42 8.46
N ALA A 109 -7.53 0.54 9.45
CA ALA A 109 -8.56 -0.46 9.81
C ALA A 109 -9.79 0.18 10.50
N SER A 110 -9.74 1.48 10.77
CA SER A 110 -10.75 2.23 11.50
C SER A 110 -11.82 2.87 10.58
N PRO A 111 -13.08 3.00 11.04
CA PRO A 111 -14.09 3.84 10.38
C PRO A 111 -13.68 5.32 10.23
N ALA A 112 -12.67 5.81 10.95
CA ALA A 112 -12.12 7.15 10.76
C ALA A 112 -11.55 7.35 9.34
N ALA A 113 -11.05 6.28 8.71
CA ALA A 113 -10.56 6.28 7.33
C ALA A 113 -11.68 6.13 6.28
N ALA A 114 -12.93 6.44 6.62
CA ALA A 114 -14.12 6.28 5.79
C ALA A 114 -13.96 6.84 4.36
N ARG A 115 -13.39 8.05 4.24
CA ARG A 115 -13.19 8.70 2.93
C ARG A 115 -12.21 7.93 2.06
N PHE A 116 -11.16 7.35 2.65
CA PHE A 116 -10.21 6.50 1.96
C PHE A 116 -10.89 5.21 1.46
N TRP A 117 -11.67 4.54 2.32
CA TRP A 117 -12.36 3.29 1.99
C TRP A 117 -13.38 3.43 0.87
N TYR A 118 -13.98 4.62 0.69
CA TYR A 118 -14.86 4.88 -0.45
C TYR A 118 -14.18 4.66 -1.82
N PHE A 119 -12.88 4.92 -1.93
CA PHE A 119 -12.15 4.79 -3.21
C PHE A 119 -11.61 3.38 -3.42
N VAL A 120 -11.29 2.65 -2.34
CA VAL A 120 -10.63 1.34 -2.42
C VAL A 120 -11.35 0.36 -3.35
N PRO A 121 -12.69 0.13 -3.28
CA PRO A 121 -13.36 -0.82 -4.17
C PRO A 121 -13.12 -0.57 -5.67
N ARG A 122 -12.94 0.70 -6.08
CA ARG A 122 -12.70 1.08 -7.48
C ARG A 122 -11.27 0.79 -7.96
N LEU A 123 -10.35 0.61 -7.02
CA LEU A 123 -8.97 0.21 -7.31
C LEU A 123 -8.84 -1.31 -7.46
N LEU A 124 -9.86 -2.09 -7.09
CA LEU A 124 -9.77 -3.54 -7.04
C LEU A 124 -10.43 -4.19 -8.26
N HIS A 125 -9.81 -5.26 -8.74
CA HIS A 125 -10.38 -6.26 -9.63
C HIS A 125 -10.49 -7.60 -8.90
N ASP A 126 -10.98 -8.64 -9.56
CA ASP A 126 -11.34 -9.93 -8.94
C ASP A 126 -10.17 -10.68 -8.30
N ARG A 127 -8.94 -10.36 -8.71
CA ARG A 127 -7.71 -10.99 -8.17
C ARG A 127 -6.94 -10.05 -7.25
N SER A 128 -7.42 -8.83 -6.99
CA SER A 128 -6.73 -7.91 -6.11
C SER A 128 -6.74 -8.41 -4.67
N ALA A 129 -5.63 -8.22 -3.97
CA ALA A 129 -5.56 -8.38 -2.53
C ALA A 129 -5.42 -7.04 -1.82
N VAL A 130 -6.07 -6.90 -0.67
CA VAL A 130 -5.83 -5.80 0.27
C VAL A 130 -5.27 -6.40 1.55
N LEU A 131 -4.05 -6.05 1.88
CA LEU A 131 -3.37 -6.47 3.10
C LEU A 131 -3.31 -5.29 4.07
N ILE A 132 -3.71 -5.52 5.31
CA ILE A 132 -3.62 -4.52 6.37
C ILE A 132 -2.62 -4.97 7.42
N GLU A 133 -1.80 -4.03 7.88
CA GLU A 133 -0.88 -4.21 8.98
C GLU A 133 -1.65 -4.48 10.28
N GLY A 134 -1.07 -5.32 11.13
CA GLY A 134 -1.55 -5.57 12.48
C GLY A 134 -0.42 -6.04 13.37
N ASP A 135 -0.68 -6.07 14.68
CA ASP A 135 0.31 -6.44 15.67
C ASP A 135 0.55 -7.96 15.66
N GLY A 136 1.82 -8.35 15.56
CA GLY A 136 2.25 -9.73 15.73
C GLY A 136 2.49 -10.06 17.20
N ALA A 137 2.36 -11.34 17.54
CA ALA A 137 2.58 -11.86 18.89
C ALA A 137 3.98 -11.51 19.44
N ASP A 138 4.98 -11.37 18.57
CA ASP A 138 6.37 -11.11 18.96
C ASP A 138 6.77 -9.62 18.88
N GLY A 139 5.79 -8.70 18.85
CA GLY A 139 6.03 -7.27 18.65
C GLY A 139 6.45 -6.87 17.23
N GLY A 140 6.48 -7.83 16.30
CA GLY A 140 6.71 -7.61 14.88
C GLY A 140 5.42 -7.29 14.11
N ARG A 141 5.56 -6.68 12.92
CA ARG A 141 4.42 -6.37 12.05
C ARG A 141 3.90 -7.62 11.31
N THR A 142 2.62 -7.92 11.50
CA THR A 142 1.89 -8.93 10.73
C THR A 142 0.98 -8.27 9.69
N TYR A 143 0.55 -9.05 8.70
CA TYR A 143 -0.35 -8.55 7.66
C TYR A 143 -1.48 -9.55 7.46
N GLN A 144 -2.70 -9.05 7.42
CA GLN A 144 -3.90 -9.86 7.22
C GLN A 144 -4.60 -9.41 5.95
N GLU A 145 -5.09 -10.37 5.17
CA GLU A 145 -5.89 -10.07 3.98
C GLU A 145 -7.31 -9.72 4.40
N LEU A 146 -7.82 -8.60 3.88
CA LEU A 146 -9.21 -8.21 4.09
C LEU A 146 -10.10 -8.88 3.07
N SER A 147 -11.20 -9.48 3.54
CA SER A 147 -12.22 -10.03 2.66
C SER A 147 -12.95 -8.93 1.89
N ARG A 148 -13.48 -9.27 0.71
CA ARG A 148 -14.26 -8.34 -0.11
C ARG A 148 -15.43 -7.73 0.65
N ALA A 149 -16.18 -8.55 1.40
CA ALA A 149 -17.28 -8.10 2.25
C ALA A 149 -16.83 -7.10 3.32
N LYS A 150 -15.65 -7.30 3.94
CA LYS A 150 -15.10 -6.37 4.93
C LYS A 150 -14.77 -5.03 4.29
N ILE A 151 -14.16 -5.03 3.09
CA ILE A 151 -13.82 -3.83 2.33
C ILE A 151 -15.10 -3.05 1.97
N GLU A 152 -16.14 -3.74 1.50
CA GLU A 152 -17.43 -3.14 1.15
C GLU A 152 -18.13 -2.51 2.36
N ASN A 153 -18.10 -3.17 3.52
CA ASN A 153 -18.64 -2.62 4.77
C ASN A 153 -17.91 -1.35 5.22
N LEU A 154 -16.58 -1.31 5.09
CA LEU A 154 -15.78 -0.13 5.39
C LEU A 154 -16.08 1.01 4.40
N ALA A 155 -16.26 0.70 3.12
CA ALA A 155 -16.59 1.66 2.08
C ALA A 155 -18.00 2.26 2.25
N ALA A 156 -18.99 1.42 2.58
CA ALA A 156 -20.37 1.84 2.83
C ALA A 156 -20.47 2.81 4.02
N SER A 157 -19.73 2.52 5.09
CA SER A 157 -19.62 3.40 6.27
C SER A 157 -19.07 4.79 5.92
N GLY A 158 -18.21 4.89 4.90
CA GLY A 158 -17.69 6.17 4.40
C GLY A 158 -18.59 6.92 3.44
N ALA A 159 -19.46 6.23 2.70
CA ALA A 159 -20.46 6.86 1.85
C ALA A 159 -21.55 7.56 2.67
N LEU A 160 -22.01 6.93 3.76
CA LEU A 160 -23.06 7.45 4.64
C LEU A 160 -22.68 8.79 5.29
N ARG A 161 -21.42 8.99 5.69
CA ARG A 161 -20.96 10.24 6.30
C ARG A 161 -20.88 11.45 5.35
N ARG A 162 -21.09 11.26 4.04
CA ARG A 162 -21.12 12.36 3.06
C ARG A 162 -22.53 12.88 2.77
N ALA A 163 -23.56 12.16 3.22
CA ALA A 163 -24.97 12.50 2.99
C ALA A 163 -25.61 13.24 4.17
N ALA A 164 -24.85 13.52 5.23
CA ALA A 164 -25.23 14.29 6.42
C ALA A 164 -24.36 15.55 6.50
#